data_AF-A0A1Z2SFM0-F1
#
_entry.id   AF-A0A1Z2SFM0-F1
#
_cell.length_a   1.000
_cell.length_b   1.000
_cell.length_c   1.000
_cell.angle_alpha   90.00
_cell.angle_beta   90.00
_cell.angle_gamma   90.00
#
_symmetry.space_group_name_H-M   'P 1'
#
loop_
_entity.id
_entity.type
_entity.pdbx_description
1 polymer ?
#
loop_
_entity_poly.entity_id
_entity_poly.type
_entity_poly.pdbx_seq_one_letter_code
_entity_poly.pdbx_strand_id
1 'polypeptide(L)'
;MRHTKTIGSHLVGLLFTTILPLGLPQSANAATVPNGTISPIVDVNSGLCLGVKGSSNSAGAQLQIQNCSGSDYQKWQVSLDSSNWATIKNMGSGQCIDVTNNSAEPATNLQQWGCSGAENQAWNISAQGNGQYAIISKYSGLAVDVYGARKANGSRVVQYTWTGADNQRWTFPSSSSSSGSTNTTNTPFGFATGTTGGAGGQVVTVSTPSQLENAIRGNTPRIIRVNGIIDFRGNRTTSAGCTYSENNCRYNGKQEKILARLGYCDGRSTYNITYDAAGVEPMRVGSNKTIIGIGSRSGIKGKGFYLRDGVSNIIIRNLSITDINDGLVWGGDAVSLDNASRIWIDHNYIARIGRQMLVTGLGTARQVTISNNYLDGTTDYGHYCNAKHYWTMLLIAENQTITIANNRIRNSSGRAPKVDGGIVHMVNNYFDGNYAGGLQGGNAYMVMEGNYYTRGNNFSPISSVKSGTLFAPLSATLGQANSSCFNVLGRACVENYDENGQRNFAISGNVMNAVSSNGNWRSGLQATKPVSTSTVRSFNFGPQGNIN
;
A
#
# COMPACT_ATOMS: atom_id res chain seq x y z
N MET A 1 68.23 -50.94 44.67
CA MET A 1 67.70 -51.57 43.45
C MET A 1 66.69 -50.63 42.81
N ARG A 2 66.85 -50.31 41.52
CA ARG A 2 65.92 -49.64 40.56
C ARG A 2 65.42 -48.23 40.99
N HIS A 3 65.93 -47.14 40.40
CA HIS A 3 65.48 -46.49 39.14
C HIS A 3 63.93 -46.46 39.05
N THR A 4 63.22 -45.33 38.92
CA THR A 4 63.45 -44.22 37.97
C THR A 4 62.59 -42.96 38.32
N LYS A 5 63.05 -41.81 37.80
CA LYS A 5 62.56 -40.41 37.91
C LYS A 5 61.11 -40.14 37.47
N THR A 6 60.47 -39.12 38.07
CA THR A 6 59.85 -37.94 37.39
C THR A 6 59.61 -36.83 38.43
N ILE A 7 60.52 -35.85 38.56
CA ILE A 7 60.43 -34.43 38.11
C ILE A 7 59.07 -33.79 38.39
N GLY A 8 59.07 -32.86 39.35
CA GLY A 8 57.91 -32.08 39.78
C GLY A 8 57.68 -30.81 38.95
N SER A 9 56.61 -30.10 39.30
CA SER A 9 56.47 -28.69 38.97
C SER A 9 55.58 -27.96 39.97
N HIS A 10 55.85 -26.67 40.08
CA HIS A 10 55.65 -25.78 41.22
C HIS A 10 54.19 -25.39 41.53
N LEU A 11 53.96 -25.16 42.82
CA LEU A 11 52.83 -24.40 43.39
C LEU A 11 52.98 -22.91 43.01
N VAL A 12 51.97 -22.31 42.38
CA VAL A 12 51.76 -20.85 42.33
C VAL A 12 50.26 -20.56 42.49
N GLY A 13 49.96 -19.54 43.30
CA GLY A 13 48.69 -19.32 43.98
C GLY A 13 47.49 -18.87 43.12
N LEU A 14 46.31 -19.10 43.72
CA LEU A 14 45.00 -18.69 43.23
C LEU A 14 44.87 -17.15 43.21
N LEU A 15 44.55 -16.60 42.03
CA LEU A 15 43.85 -15.33 41.86
C LEU A 15 42.46 -15.63 41.30
N PHE A 16 41.42 -15.30 42.05
CA PHE A 16 40.04 -15.35 41.57
C PHE A 16 39.78 -14.14 40.65
N THR A 17 39.67 -14.40 39.35
CA THR A 17 39.06 -13.47 38.40
C THR A 17 37.67 -13.99 38.01
N THR A 18 36.64 -13.20 38.35
CA THR A 18 35.27 -13.42 37.89
C THR A 18 35.19 -13.19 36.38
N ILE A 19 35.07 -14.27 35.61
CA ILE A 19 34.77 -14.23 34.18
C ILE A 19 33.25 -13.99 34.03
N LEU A 20 32.86 -12.81 33.51
CA LEU A 20 31.53 -12.64 32.92
C LEU A 20 31.42 -13.57 31.70
N PRO A 21 30.34 -14.35 31.52
CA PRO A 21 30.15 -15.06 30.28
C PRO A 21 29.84 -14.03 29.18
N LEU A 22 30.80 -13.81 28.30
CA LEU A 22 30.55 -13.26 26.97
C LEU A 22 29.51 -14.16 26.30
N GLY A 23 28.30 -13.64 26.16
CA GLY A 23 27.24 -14.29 25.41
C GLY A 23 27.76 -14.63 24.01
N LEU A 24 27.56 -15.89 23.61
CA LEU A 24 27.76 -16.34 22.24
C LEU A 24 27.04 -15.35 21.30
N PRO A 25 27.68 -14.86 20.22
CA PRO A 25 26.95 -14.11 19.22
C PRO A 25 25.84 -15.01 18.69
N GLN A 26 24.60 -14.56 18.92
CA GLN A 26 23.40 -15.16 18.36
C GLN A 26 23.59 -15.26 16.84
N SER A 27 23.41 -16.46 16.32
CA SER A 27 23.45 -16.81 14.90
C SER A 27 22.74 -15.78 14.03
N ALA A 28 23.47 -15.21 13.08
CA ALA A 28 22.92 -14.36 12.03
C ALA A 28 21.75 -15.10 11.34
N ASN A 29 20.59 -14.45 11.25
CA ASN A 29 19.47 -14.95 10.46
C ASN A 29 19.96 -15.29 9.05
N ALA A 30 19.94 -16.57 8.68
CA ALA A 30 20.19 -16.99 7.31
C ALA A 30 19.14 -16.32 6.41
N ALA A 31 19.58 -15.40 5.55
CA ALA A 31 18.72 -14.77 4.57
C ALA A 31 18.15 -15.84 3.63
N THR A 32 16.84 -15.81 3.40
CA THR A 32 16.16 -16.75 2.50
C THR A 32 16.60 -16.55 1.06
N VAL A 33 17.30 -17.54 0.48
CA VAL A 33 17.64 -17.57 -0.95
C VAL A 33 16.35 -17.78 -1.78
N PRO A 34 16.15 -17.07 -2.91
CA PRO A 34 14.99 -17.30 -3.77
C PRO A 34 15.00 -18.74 -4.30
N ASN A 35 14.03 -19.57 -3.91
CA ASN A 35 13.87 -20.95 -4.40
C ASN A 35 12.42 -21.19 -4.82
N GLY A 36 12.21 -21.75 -6.01
CA GLY A 36 10.89 -21.99 -6.61
C GLY A 36 10.18 -20.74 -7.13
N THR A 37 10.73 -19.54 -6.89
CA THR A 37 10.15 -18.26 -7.30
C THR A 37 10.42 -18.00 -8.78
N ILE A 38 9.38 -17.57 -9.50
CA ILE A 38 9.49 -16.95 -10.83
C ILE A 38 9.55 -15.42 -10.62
N SER A 39 10.62 -14.79 -11.08
CA SER A 39 10.82 -13.34 -10.92
C SER A 39 11.67 -12.77 -12.05
N PRO A 40 11.55 -11.46 -12.36
CA PRO A 40 12.68 -10.76 -12.96
C PRO A 40 13.94 -10.89 -12.11
N ILE A 41 15.10 -10.77 -12.74
CA ILE A 41 16.39 -10.57 -12.09
C ILE A 41 16.83 -9.15 -12.46
N VAL A 42 16.99 -8.27 -11.46
CA VAL A 42 17.19 -6.83 -11.69
C VAL A 42 18.56 -6.41 -11.17
N ASP A 43 19.35 -5.78 -12.03
CA ASP A 43 20.67 -5.24 -11.69
C ASP A 43 20.53 -4.05 -10.73
N VAL A 44 21.27 -4.06 -9.63
CA VAL A 44 21.20 -3.02 -8.59
C VAL A 44 21.74 -1.68 -9.10
N ASN A 45 22.78 -1.68 -9.93
CA ASN A 45 23.42 -0.46 -10.43
C ASN A 45 22.54 0.34 -11.41
N SER A 46 21.82 -0.35 -12.30
CA SER A 46 21.04 0.25 -13.39
C SER A 46 19.52 0.20 -13.17
N GLY A 47 19.01 -0.72 -12.34
CA GLY A 47 17.58 -0.99 -12.20
C GLY A 47 16.97 -1.69 -13.42
N LEU A 48 17.78 -2.14 -14.38
CA LEU A 48 17.34 -2.84 -15.58
C LEU A 48 17.24 -4.36 -15.36
N CYS A 49 16.36 -5.00 -16.11
CA CYS A 49 16.09 -6.42 -16.00
C CYS A 49 17.04 -7.23 -16.87
N LEU A 50 17.59 -8.32 -16.31
CA LEU A 50 18.27 -9.37 -17.06
C LEU A 50 17.26 -10.06 -17.98
N GLY A 51 17.59 -10.16 -19.26
CA GLY A 51 16.82 -10.96 -20.18
C GLY A 51 17.61 -11.40 -21.41
N VAL A 52 16.95 -12.19 -22.24
CA VAL A 52 17.55 -12.73 -23.46
C VAL A 52 17.50 -11.68 -24.56
N LYS A 53 18.64 -11.44 -25.23
CA LYS A 53 18.73 -10.48 -26.33
C LYS A 53 17.75 -10.83 -27.45
N GLY A 54 16.95 -9.85 -27.85
CA GLY A 54 15.97 -10.00 -28.93
C GLY A 54 14.82 -10.97 -28.63
N SER A 55 14.59 -11.34 -27.36
CA SER A 55 13.59 -12.36 -26.97
C SER A 55 13.79 -13.70 -27.67
N SER A 56 15.04 -14.03 -28.03
CA SER A 56 15.36 -15.25 -28.78
C SER A 56 15.10 -16.51 -27.94
N ASN A 57 14.63 -17.58 -28.58
CA ASN A 57 14.52 -18.91 -27.99
C ASN A 57 15.67 -19.84 -28.42
N SER A 58 16.63 -19.35 -29.20
CA SER A 58 17.76 -20.13 -29.70
C SER A 58 18.77 -20.38 -28.58
N ALA A 59 19.32 -21.61 -28.54
CA ALA A 59 20.51 -21.89 -27.74
C ALA A 59 21.68 -20.99 -28.20
N GLY A 60 22.41 -20.44 -27.24
CA GLY A 60 23.52 -19.52 -27.47
C GLY A 60 23.11 -18.05 -27.55
N ALA A 61 21.82 -17.73 -27.44
CA ALA A 61 21.38 -16.35 -27.38
C ALA A 61 21.95 -15.65 -26.14
N GLN A 62 22.56 -14.49 -26.34
CA GLN A 62 23.29 -13.75 -25.31
C GLN A 62 22.34 -13.08 -24.32
N LEU A 63 22.76 -12.95 -23.07
CA LEU A 63 22.05 -12.21 -22.04
C LEU A 63 22.47 -10.75 -22.01
N GLN A 64 21.50 -9.88 -21.70
CA GLN A 64 21.72 -8.44 -21.56
C GLN A 64 20.80 -7.87 -20.48
N ILE A 65 21.19 -6.73 -19.91
CA ILE A 65 20.26 -5.91 -19.14
C ILE A 65 19.47 -5.01 -20.09
N GLN A 66 18.19 -4.84 -19.80
CA GLN A 66 17.29 -4.06 -20.65
C GLN A 66 16.06 -3.58 -19.86
N ASN A 67 15.29 -2.67 -20.44
CA ASN A 67 14.08 -2.13 -19.82
C ASN A 67 13.16 -3.27 -19.37
N CYS A 68 12.74 -3.22 -18.11
CA CYS A 68 11.82 -4.19 -17.54
C CYS A 68 10.45 -4.09 -18.21
N SER A 69 10.07 -5.11 -18.99
CA SER A 69 8.81 -5.18 -19.73
C SER A 69 7.78 -6.12 -19.09
N GLY A 70 8.22 -6.98 -18.17
CA GLY A 70 7.38 -8.06 -17.60
C GLY A 70 7.12 -9.22 -18.56
N SER A 71 7.80 -9.26 -19.70
CA SER A 71 7.75 -10.36 -20.68
C SER A 71 8.45 -11.62 -20.15
N ASP A 72 8.07 -12.79 -20.66
CA ASP A 72 8.59 -14.07 -20.14
C ASP A 72 10.09 -14.28 -20.39
N TYR A 73 10.67 -13.68 -21.44
CA TYR A 73 12.11 -13.69 -21.69
C TYR A 73 12.95 -12.89 -20.67
N GLN A 74 12.29 -12.18 -19.74
CA GLN A 74 12.88 -11.48 -18.60
C GLN A 74 12.49 -12.10 -17.26
N LYS A 75 11.73 -13.20 -17.25
CA LYS A 75 11.34 -13.93 -16.04
C LYS A 75 12.21 -15.17 -15.89
N TRP A 76 12.69 -15.38 -14.69
CA TRP A 76 13.61 -16.46 -14.36
C TRP A 76 13.06 -17.25 -13.18
N GLN A 77 13.04 -18.57 -13.30
CA GLN A 77 12.74 -19.50 -12.24
C GLN A 77 14.05 -19.98 -11.61
N VAL A 78 14.21 -19.76 -10.31
CA VAL A 78 15.34 -20.31 -9.55
C VAL A 78 14.93 -21.63 -8.92
N SER A 79 15.72 -22.68 -9.13
CA SER A 79 15.53 -23.99 -8.48
C SER A 79 16.84 -24.43 -7.82
N LEU A 80 16.82 -24.63 -6.51
CA LEU A 80 17.97 -25.11 -5.74
C LEU A 80 18.00 -26.65 -5.70
N ASP A 81 19.18 -27.25 -5.85
CA ASP A 81 19.41 -28.67 -5.59
C ASP A 81 19.64 -28.95 -4.08
N SER A 82 19.83 -30.22 -3.72
CA SER A 82 20.10 -30.65 -2.33
C SER A 82 21.39 -30.08 -1.73
N SER A 83 22.27 -29.53 -2.56
CA SER A 83 23.54 -28.90 -2.19
C SER A 83 23.49 -27.37 -2.27
N ASN A 84 22.29 -26.80 -2.43
CA ASN A 84 22.02 -25.36 -2.58
C ASN A 84 22.61 -24.71 -3.84
N TRP A 85 22.94 -25.47 -4.88
CA TRP A 85 23.28 -24.90 -6.18
C TRP A 85 22.02 -24.59 -6.97
N ALA A 86 21.96 -23.38 -7.53
CA ALA A 86 20.82 -22.89 -8.27
C ALA A 86 20.95 -23.20 -9.76
N THR A 87 19.87 -23.72 -10.35
CA THR A 87 19.59 -23.62 -11.78
C THR A 87 18.67 -22.41 -12.00
N ILE A 88 19.00 -21.55 -12.96
CA ILE A 88 18.24 -20.32 -13.26
C ILE A 88 17.65 -20.43 -14.68
N LYS A 89 16.36 -20.76 -14.77
CA LYS A 89 15.66 -21.08 -16.02
C LYS A 89 14.83 -19.90 -16.52
N ASN A 90 15.00 -19.52 -17.78
CA ASN A 90 14.18 -18.51 -18.45
C ASN A 90 12.77 -19.03 -18.72
N MET A 91 11.75 -18.22 -18.43
CA MET A 91 10.36 -18.62 -18.66
C MET A 91 9.90 -18.46 -20.12
N GLY A 92 10.59 -17.66 -20.93
CA GLY A 92 10.28 -17.49 -22.35
C GLY A 92 10.79 -18.64 -23.21
N SER A 93 12.06 -19.03 -23.02
CA SER A 93 12.72 -20.07 -23.83
C SER A 93 12.74 -21.45 -23.17
N GLY A 94 12.55 -21.53 -21.85
CA GLY A 94 12.76 -22.75 -21.08
C GLY A 94 14.23 -23.16 -20.91
N GLN A 95 15.19 -22.31 -21.33
CA GLN A 95 16.63 -22.54 -21.25
C GLN A 95 17.24 -21.90 -20.00
N CYS A 96 18.45 -22.32 -19.64
CA CYS A 96 19.12 -21.91 -18.40
C CYS A 96 20.22 -20.88 -18.67
N ILE A 97 20.50 -20.01 -17.68
CA ILE A 97 21.70 -19.14 -17.70
C ILE A 97 22.94 -20.04 -17.76
N ASP A 98 23.81 -19.75 -18.71
CA ASP A 98 24.94 -20.58 -19.11
C ASP A 98 26.20 -19.73 -19.29
N VAL A 99 27.32 -20.18 -18.72
CA VAL A 99 28.64 -19.63 -19.03
C VAL A 99 29.11 -20.21 -20.36
N THR A 100 29.23 -19.33 -21.37
CA THR A 100 29.59 -19.72 -22.74
C THR A 100 30.87 -20.56 -22.77
N ASN A 101 30.80 -21.70 -23.46
CA ASN A 101 31.91 -22.64 -23.67
C ASN A 101 32.59 -23.17 -22.40
N ASN A 102 31.90 -23.19 -21.25
CA ASN A 102 32.51 -23.58 -19.96
C ASN A 102 33.81 -22.79 -19.70
N SER A 103 33.80 -21.49 -19.97
CA SER A 103 34.98 -20.64 -19.76
C SER A 103 35.17 -20.31 -18.29
N ALA A 104 36.41 -20.31 -17.80
CA ALA A 104 36.76 -19.73 -16.49
C ALA A 104 37.25 -18.28 -16.61
N GLU A 105 37.30 -17.72 -17.83
CA GLU A 105 37.86 -16.40 -18.09
C GLU A 105 36.88 -15.27 -17.72
N PRO A 106 37.36 -14.22 -17.04
CA PRO A 106 36.61 -12.97 -16.85
C PRO A 106 36.17 -12.37 -18.18
N ALA A 107 35.07 -11.61 -18.14
CA ALA A 107 34.44 -10.96 -19.28
C ALA A 107 33.87 -11.91 -20.36
N THR A 108 33.85 -13.23 -20.12
CA THR A 108 33.09 -14.19 -20.93
C THR A 108 31.61 -13.83 -20.86
N ASN A 109 30.94 -13.71 -22.01
CA ASN A 109 29.51 -13.41 -22.03
C ASN A 109 28.68 -14.57 -21.50
N LEU A 110 27.59 -14.23 -20.82
CA LEU A 110 26.57 -15.21 -20.45
C LEU A 110 25.55 -15.34 -21.57
N GLN A 111 25.07 -16.56 -21.73
CA GLN A 111 24.07 -16.94 -22.72
C GLN A 111 22.95 -17.75 -22.08
N GLN A 112 21.93 -18.07 -22.87
CA GLN A 112 21.03 -19.16 -22.55
C GLN A 112 21.43 -20.42 -23.30
N TRP A 113 21.28 -21.58 -22.65
CA TRP A 113 21.46 -22.88 -23.29
C TRP A 113 20.51 -23.91 -22.68
N GLY A 114 20.31 -25.05 -23.36
CA GLY A 114 19.51 -26.14 -22.82
C GLY A 114 19.96 -26.53 -21.41
N CYS A 115 19.01 -26.62 -20.47
CA CYS A 115 19.29 -26.95 -19.08
C CYS A 115 19.82 -28.38 -18.97
N SER A 116 21.09 -28.53 -18.62
CA SER A 116 21.81 -29.82 -18.59
C SER A 116 22.21 -30.27 -17.19
N GLY A 117 22.18 -29.37 -16.21
CA GLY A 117 22.70 -29.61 -14.86
C GLY A 117 24.22 -29.56 -14.76
N ALA A 118 24.93 -29.19 -15.84
CA ALA A 118 26.37 -28.99 -15.84
C ALA A 118 26.79 -27.80 -14.96
N GLU A 119 28.04 -27.80 -14.49
CA GLU A 119 28.53 -26.81 -13.52
C GLU A 119 28.54 -25.38 -14.06
N ASN A 120 28.69 -25.21 -15.37
CA ASN A 120 28.64 -23.90 -16.04
C ASN A 120 27.21 -23.29 -16.09
N GLN A 121 26.20 -24.03 -15.61
CA GLN A 121 24.81 -23.61 -15.44
C GLN A 121 24.36 -23.65 -13.97
N ALA A 122 25.28 -23.96 -13.05
CA ALA A 122 25.02 -24.04 -11.62
C ALA A 122 25.56 -22.79 -10.90
N TRP A 123 24.74 -22.18 -10.05
CA TRP A 123 25.03 -20.87 -9.46
C TRP A 123 24.89 -20.88 -7.94
N ASN A 124 25.85 -20.30 -7.22
CA ASN A 124 25.69 -19.94 -5.82
C ASN A 124 25.02 -18.56 -5.75
N ILE A 125 23.81 -18.51 -5.17
CA ILE A 125 23.11 -17.25 -4.93
C ILE A 125 23.35 -16.86 -3.47
N SER A 126 24.27 -15.92 -3.25
CA SER A 126 24.69 -15.51 -1.91
C SER A 126 24.08 -14.15 -1.53
N ALA A 127 23.40 -14.10 -0.38
CA ALA A 127 22.77 -12.87 0.10
C ALA A 127 23.81 -11.82 0.51
N GLN A 128 23.57 -10.56 0.12
CA GLN A 128 24.43 -9.40 0.39
C GLN A 128 23.77 -8.40 1.37
N GLY A 129 22.60 -8.74 1.91
CA GLY A 129 21.76 -7.83 2.71
C GLY A 129 20.76 -7.05 1.86
N ASN A 130 19.75 -6.45 2.49
CA ASN A 130 18.71 -5.61 1.83
C ASN A 130 18.01 -6.26 0.63
N GLY A 131 17.88 -7.59 0.61
CA GLY A 131 17.27 -8.34 -0.51
C GLY A 131 18.11 -8.35 -1.79
N GLN A 132 19.40 -8.03 -1.70
CA GLN A 132 20.38 -8.10 -2.79
C GLN A 132 21.17 -9.41 -2.72
N TYR A 133 21.59 -9.91 -3.88
CA TYR A 133 22.29 -11.17 -4.01
C TYR A 133 23.46 -11.05 -5.00
N ALA A 134 24.53 -11.78 -4.75
CA ALA A 134 25.53 -12.11 -5.76
C ALA A 134 25.16 -13.45 -6.38
N ILE A 135 25.30 -13.58 -7.70
CA ILE A 135 25.07 -14.83 -8.44
C ILE A 135 26.44 -15.28 -8.94
N ILE A 136 27.00 -16.34 -8.34
CA ILE A 136 28.38 -16.76 -8.55
C ILE A 136 28.39 -18.12 -9.23
N SER A 137 29.09 -18.24 -10.35
CA SER A 137 29.23 -19.48 -11.10
C SER A 137 29.90 -20.56 -10.24
N LYS A 138 29.30 -21.75 -10.18
CA LYS A 138 29.92 -22.94 -9.57
C LYS A 138 31.22 -23.30 -10.28
N TYR A 139 31.22 -23.20 -11.60
CA TYR A 139 32.32 -23.63 -12.45
C TYR A 139 33.57 -22.73 -12.32
N SER A 140 33.39 -21.41 -12.36
CA SER A 140 34.50 -20.44 -12.42
C SER A 140 34.74 -19.66 -11.13
N GLY A 141 33.78 -19.64 -10.20
CA GLY A 141 33.80 -18.74 -9.04
C GLY A 141 33.59 -17.26 -9.37
N LEU A 142 33.28 -16.92 -10.63
CA LEU A 142 33.05 -15.56 -11.09
C LEU A 142 31.57 -15.17 -10.96
N ALA A 143 31.30 -13.89 -10.71
CA ALA A 143 29.96 -13.34 -10.53
C ALA A 143 29.32 -12.91 -11.85
N VAL A 144 27.99 -13.03 -11.94
CA VAL A 144 27.19 -12.39 -13.00
C VAL A 144 27.35 -10.87 -12.89
N ASP A 145 27.84 -10.24 -13.96
CA ASP A 145 28.30 -8.86 -14.00
C ASP A 145 27.76 -8.13 -15.25
N VAL A 146 27.31 -6.89 -15.07
CA VAL A 146 27.05 -5.99 -16.20
C VAL A 146 28.35 -5.34 -16.66
N TYR A 147 28.82 -5.72 -17.85
CA TYR A 147 30.17 -5.39 -18.29
C TYR A 147 30.47 -3.89 -18.29
N GLY A 148 31.52 -3.51 -17.55
CA GLY A 148 31.97 -2.13 -17.41
C GLY A 148 30.98 -1.25 -16.63
N ALA A 149 30.14 -1.84 -15.78
CA ALA A 149 29.12 -1.16 -14.97
C ALA A 149 28.18 -0.24 -15.78
N ARG A 150 27.95 -0.57 -17.06
CA ARG A 150 27.11 0.23 -17.96
C ARG A 150 25.66 0.20 -17.48
N LYS A 151 24.97 1.34 -17.56
CA LYS A 151 23.53 1.47 -17.25
C LYS A 151 22.64 1.53 -18.49
N ALA A 152 23.22 1.39 -19.68
CA ALA A 152 22.50 1.52 -20.94
C ALA A 152 21.64 0.27 -21.22
N ASN A 153 20.42 0.47 -21.72
CA ASN A 153 19.57 -0.59 -22.23
C ASN A 153 20.28 -1.40 -23.32
N GLY A 154 20.29 -2.74 -23.20
CA GLY A 154 21.02 -3.64 -24.08
C GLY A 154 22.48 -3.88 -23.70
N SER A 155 22.94 -3.42 -22.53
CA SER A 155 24.31 -3.70 -22.06
C SER A 155 24.49 -5.19 -21.81
N ARG A 156 25.61 -5.74 -22.30
CA ARG A 156 25.92 -7.18 -22.20
C ARG A 156 26.16 -7.60 -20.74
N VAL A 157 25.78 -8.84 -20.45
CA VAL A 157 26.04 -9.49 -19.16
C VAL A 157 27.12 -10.56 -19.34
N VAL A 158 28.09 -10.56 -18.43
CA VAL A 158 29.28 -11.42 -18.44
C VAL A 158 29.44 -12.10 -17.10
N GLN A 159 30.43 -12.99 -16.99
CA GLN A 159 31.02 -13.31 -15.69
C GLN A 159 32.26 -12.46 -15.42
N TYR A 160 32.48 -12.04 -14.18
CA TYR A 160 33.66 -11.27 -13.78
C TYR A 160 34.04 -11.52 -12.32
N THR A 161 35.26 -11.15 -11.93
CA THR A 161 35.71 -11.25 -10.53
C THR A 161 34.78 -10.49 -9.61
N TRP A 162 34.30 -11.14 -8.55
CA TRP A 162 33.45 -10.50 -7.55
C TRP A 162 34.23 -9.42 -6.81
N THR A 163 33.70 -8.19 -6.85
CA THR A 163 34.24 -7.01 -6.18
C THR A 163 33.27 -6.43 -5.14
N GLY A 164 32.02 -6.90 -5.15
CA GLY A 164 30.95 -6.30 -4.35
C GLY A 164 30.37 -5.02 -4.94
N ALA A 165 30.76 -4.61 -6.14
CA ALA A 165 30.18 -3.45 -6.83
C ALA A 165 28.70 -3.68 -7.21
N ASP A 166 27.94 -2.59 -7.33
CA ASP A 166 26.49 -2.65 -7.58
C ASP A 166 26.12 -3.31 -8.92
N ASN A 167 27.01 -3.29 -9.92
CA ASN A 167 26.80 -3.92 -11.23
C ASN A 167 26.96 -5.46 -11.22
N GLN A 168 27.27 -6.01 -10.04
CA GLN A 168 27.37 -7.45 -9.77
C GLN A 168 26.30 -7.90 -8.76
N ARG A 169 25.52 -6.96 -8.22
CA ARG A 169 24.45 -7.21 -7.25
C ARG A 169 23.12 -7.25 -7.97
N TRP A 170 22.32 -8.25 -7.62
CA TRP A 170 21.05 -8.51 -8.27
C TRP A 170 19.93 -8.60 -7.24
N THR A 171 18.71 -8.26 -7.65
CA THR A 171 17.50 -8.50 -6.87
C THR A 171 16.58 -9.45 -7.62
N PHE A 172 15.77 -10.20 -6.87
CA PHE A 172 14.75 -11.10 -7.41
C PHE A 172 13.36 -10.62 -6.95
N PRO A 173 12.84 -9.50 -7.49
CA PRO A 173 11.51 -9.04 -7.10
C PRO A 173 10.49 -10.09 -7.52
N SER A 174 9.71 -10.61 -6.56
CA SER A 174 8.59 -11.52 -6.86
C SER A 174 7.75 -10.94 -8.00
N SER A 175 7.34 -11.76 -8.97
CA SER A 175 6.62 -11.33 -10.18
C SER A 175 5.18 -10.84 -9.92
N SER A 176 4.98 -10.00 -8.91
CA SER A 176 3.96 -8.96 -8.87
C SER A 176 4.60 -7.66 -9.36
N SER A 177 4.69 -7.50 -10.69
CA SER A 177 4.81 -6.21 -11.40
C SER A 177 5.49 -5.05 -10.63
N SER A 178 6.80 -4.86 -10.82
CA SER A 178 7.49 -3.65 -10.36
C SER A 178 7.65 -2.65 -11.52
N SER A 179 6.59 -1.90 -11.80
CA SER A 179 6.72 -0.53 -12.31
C SER A 179 6.61 0.38 -11.10
N GLY A 180 7.75 0.97 -10.68
CA GLY A 180 7.80 1.96 -9.61
C GLY A 180 7.71 1.37 -8.21
N SER A 181 8.65 1.79 -7.35
CA SER A 181 8.57 1.64 -5.90
C SER A 181 7.19 2.07 -5.38
N THR A 182 6.32 1.10 -5.09
CA THR A 182 5.10 1.31 -4.31
C THR A 182 5.13 0.34 -3.13
N ASN A 183 5.09 0.90 -1.93
CA ASN A 183 4.78 0.18 -0.69
C ASN A 183 3.33 -0.37 -0.78
N THR A 184 3.10 -1.42 -1.55
CA THR A 184 1.87 -2.22 -1.48
C THR A 184 2.20 -3.52 -0.79
N THR A 185 2.28 -3.48 0.53
CA THR A 185 2.12 -4.69 1.33
C THR A 185 0.76 -5.28 0.94
N ASN A 186 0.72 -6.47 0.35
CA ASN A 186 -0.54 -7.19 0.06
C ASN A 186 -1.21 -7.74 1.34
N THR A 187 -0.98 -7.06 2.46
CA THR A 187 -1.42 -7.40 3.80
C THR A 187 -1.85 -6.11 4.50
N PRO A 188 -2.91 -6.14 5.31
CA PRO A 188 -3.29 -5.00 6.15
C PRO A 188 -2.12 -4.52 7.00
N PHE A 189 -1.97 -3.20 7.09
CA PHE A 189 -0.93 -2.52 7.86
C PHE A 189 -1.55 -1.38 8.65
N GLY A 190 -0.73 -0.63 9.39
CA GLY A 190 -1.24 0.44 10.24
C GLY A 190 -2.16 -0.10 11.33
N PHE A 191 -3.25 0.60 11.61
CA PHE A 191 -4.22 0.20 12.63
C PHE A 191 -4.97 -1.10 12.32
N ALA A 192 -5.16 -1.46 11.04
CA ALA A 192 -5.81 -2.72 10.65
C ALA A 192 -4.86 -3.93 10.58
N THR A 193 -3.61 -3.81 11.04
CA THR A 193 -2.65 -4.93 11.09
C THR A 193 -3.30 -6.17 11.73
N GLY A 194 -3.15 -7.33 11.09
CA GLY A 194 -3.75 -8.59 11.53
C GLY A 194 -5.21 -8.80 11.10
N THR A 195 -5.80 -7.91 10.31
CA THR A 195 -7.07 -8.20 9.63
C THR A 195 -6.86 -9.33 8.61
N THR A 196 -7.76 -10.31 8.58
CA THR A 196 -7.65 -11.48 7.69
C THR A 196 -8.85 -11.60 6.74
N GLY A 197 -9.93 -10.86 7.00
CA GLY A 197 -11.14 -10.90 6.20
C GLY A 197 -11.77 -12.29 6.19
N GLY A 198 -11.99 -12.82 4.99
CA GLY A 198 -12.55 -14.15 4.76
C GLY A 198 -11.54 -15.29 4.66
N ALA A 199 -10.26 -15.09 5.01
CA ALA A 199 -9.23 -16.13 4.91
C ALA A 199 -9.65 -17.43 5.62
N GLY A 200 -9.35 -18.57 5.00
CA GLY A 200 -9.81 -19.90 5.47
C GLY A 200 -11.27 -20.21 5.16
N GLY A 201 -12.02 -19.26 4.62
CA GLY A 201 -13.41 -19.41 4.20
C GLY A 201 -13.59 -19.83 2.75
N GLN A 202 -14.85 -20.05 2.37
CA GLN A 202 -15.21 -20.38 0.99
C GLN A 202 -14.90 -19.21 0.04
N VAL A 203 -14.30 -19.52 -1.11
CA VAL A 203 -14.16 -18.57 -2.22
C VAL A 203 -15.40 -18.67 -3.12
N VAL A 204 -16.07 -17.55 -3.34
CA VAL A 204 -17.23 -17.45 -4.23
C VAL A 204 -17.02 -16.32 -5.24
N THR A 205 -17.43 -16.54 -6.49
CA THR A 205 -17.42 -15.50 -7.53
C THR A 205 -18.84 -15.02 -7.76
N VAL A 206 -19.04 -13.71 -7.80
CA VAL A 206 -20.35 -13.07 -7.97
C VAL A 206 -20.33 -12.07 -9.12
N SER A 207 -21.42 -12.00 -9.88
CA SER A 207 -21.60 -11.08 -11.01
C SER A 207 -22.98 -10.44 -11.06
N THR A 208 -23.87 -10.74 -10.10
CA THR A 208 -25.21 -10.15 -10.03
C THR A 208 -25.50 -9.52 -8.67
N PRO A 209 -26.45 -8.57 -8.58
CA PRO A 209 -26.86 -7.96 -7.31
C PRO A 209 -27.24 -8.97 -6.23
N SER A 210 -28.08 -9.95 -6.58
CA SER A 210 -28.56 -10.97 -5.63
C SER A 210 -27.43 -11.89 -5.15
N GLN A 211 -26.50 -12.27 -6.02
CA GLN A 211 -25.34 -13.07 -5.63
C GLN A 211 -24.45 -12.32 -4.64
N LEU A 212 -24.15 -11.05 -4.92
CA LEU A 212 -23.32 -10.23 -4.02
C LEU A 212 -24.00 -10.04 -2.66
N GLU A 213 -25.27 -9.63 -2.65
CA GLU A 213 -26.01 -9.41 -1.41
C GLU A 213 -26.12 -10.67 -0.55
N ASN A 214 -26.27 -11.85 -1.17
CA ASN A 214 -26.28 -13.12 -0.44
C ASN A 214 -24.89 -13.53 0.07
N ALA A 215 -23.84 -13.24 -0.69
CA ALA A 215 -22.48 -13.64 -0.35
C ALA A 215 -21.90 -12.87 0.85
N ILE A 216 -22.24 -11.58 0.98
CA ILE A 216 -21.68 -10.66 1.99
C ILE A 216 -22.39 -10.70 3.35
N ARG A 217 -23.57 -11.33 3.43
CA ARG A 217 -24.34 -11.47 4.67
C ARG A 217 -23.76 -12.56 5.60
N GLY A 218 -24.16 -12.49 6.87
CA GLY A 218 -23.76 -13.46 7.90
C GLY A 218 -22.28 -13.40 8.28
N ASN A 219 -21.88 -14.17 9.28
CA ASN A 219 -20.53 -14.07 9.86
C ASN A 219 -19.56 -15.17 9.40
N THR A 220 -20.01 -16.12 8.56
CA THR A 220 -19.17 -17.19 8.01
C THR A 220 -18.04 -16.59 7.17
N PRO A 221 -16.78 -16.98 7.39
CA PRO A 221 -15.65 -16.53 6.57
C PRO A 221 -15.89 -16.80 5.08
N ARG A 222 -15.75 -15.76 4.25
CA ARG A 222 -15.88 -15.87 2.78
C ARG A 222 -14.97 -14.89 2.05
N ILE A 223 -14.36 -15.37 0.96
CA ILE A 223 -13.70 -14.54 -0.04
C ILE A 223 -14.67 -14.39 -1.23
N ILE A 224 -15.21 -13.20 -1.41
CA ILE A 224 -16.19 -12.84 -2.44
C ILE A 224 -15.46 -12.10 -3.56
N ARG A 225 -15.27 -12.77 -4.70
CA ARG A 225 -14.67 -12.21 -5.90
C ARG A 225 -15.75 -11.61 -6.79
N VAL A 226 -15.76 -10.28 -6.92
CA VAL A 226 -16.67 -9.55 -7.80
C VAL A 226 -16.10 -9.60 -9.21
N ASN A 227 -16.87 -10.17 -10.15
CA ASN A 227 -16.49 -10.28 -11.56
C ASN A 227 -17.30 -9.29 -12.41
N GLY A 228 -16.63 -8.25 -12.90
CA GLY A 228 -17.26 -7.18 -13.68
C GLY A 228 -17.99 -6.16 -12.80
N ILE A 229 -18.84 -5.36 -13.44
CA ILE A 229 -19.64 -4.34 -12.76
C ILE A 229 -21.00 -4.90 -12.39
N ILE A 230 -21.33 -4.89 -11.10
CA ILE A 230 -22.65 -5.22 -10.59
C ILE A 230 -23.45 -3.92 -10.41
N ASP A 231 -24.45 -3.71 -11.26
CA ASP A 231 -25.26 -2.49 -11.26
C ASP A 231 -26.57 -2.69 -10.47
N PHE A 232 -26.78 -1.89 -9.44
CA PHE A 232 -27.99 -1.91 -8.59
C PHE A 232 -29.02 -0.83 -9.00
N ARG A 233 -28.71 -0.01 -10.01
CA ARG A 233 -29.59 1.07 -10.46
C ARG A 233 -30.75 0.53 -11.30
N GLY A 234 -31.74 1.38 -11.54
CA GLY A 234 -32.88 1.11 -12.42
C GLY A 234 -34.23 1.19 -11.72
N ASN A 235 -34.29 0.94 -10.42
CA ASN A 235 -35.51 1.16 -9.63
C ASN A 235 -35.55 2.61 -9.12
N ARG A 236 -36.40 3.44 -9.72
CA ARG A 236 -36.52 4.86 -9.37
C ARG A 236 -37.64 5.08 -8.36
N THR A 237 -37.39 5.97 -7.41
CA THR A 237 -38.39 6.46 -6.45
C THR A 237 -38.37 7.99 -6.40
N THR A 238 -39.43 8.60 -5.88
CA THR A 238 -39.57 10.05 -5.77
C THR A 238 -39.86 10.43 -4.32
N SER A 239 -39.18 11.47 -3.84
CA SER A 239 -39.43 12.04 -2.51
C SER A 239 -39.23 13.54 -2.54
N ALA A 240 -39.79 14.24 -1.56
CA ALA A 240 -39.55 15.67 -1.38
C ALA A 240 -38.07 15.93 -1.05
N GLY A 241 -37.57 17.06 -1.56
CA GLY A 241 -36.27 17.60 -1.24
C GLY A 241 -36.18 19.07 -1.59
N CYS A 242 -35.00 19.63 -1.50
CA CYS A 242 -34.75 21.04 -1.79
C CYS A 242 -33.35 21.22 -2.37
N THR A 243 -33.03 22.44 -2.77
CA THR A 243 -31.68 22.84 -3.17
C THR A 243 -30.78 22.91 -1.93
N TYR A 244 -29.60 22.26 -1.96
CA TYR A 244 -28.75 22.10 -0.77
C TYR A 244 -28.15 23.42 -0.27
N SER A 245 -27.63 24.26 -1.17
CA SER A 245 -27.19 25.61 -0.85
C SER A 245 -27.68 26.56 -1.94
N GLU A 246 -28.12 27.75 -1.56
CA GLU A 246 -28.46 28.83 -2.51
C GLU A 246 -27.22 29.68 -2.80
N ASN A 247 -26.04 29.04 -2.83
CA ASN A 247 -24.81 29.73 -3.14
C ASN A 247 -24.90 30.29 -4.56
N ASN A 248 -24.47 31.54 -4.76
CA ASN A 248 -24.35 32.12 -6.10
C ASN A 248 -23.33 31.28 -6.91
N CYS A 249 -23.83 30.44 -7.81
CA CYS A 249 -23.00 29.61 -8.67
C CYS A 249 -22.21 30.48 -9.65
N ARG A 250 -21.01 30.89 -9.24
CA ARG A 250 -20.08 31.68 -10.04
C ARG A 250 -19.31 30.82 -11.07
N TYR A 251 -19.38 29.50 -10.94
CA TYR A 251 -18.66 28.52 -11.75
C TYR A 251 -19.64 27.63 -12.52
N ASN A 252 -19.17 26.95 -13.58
CA ASN A 252 -19.96 26.11 -14.48
C ASN A 252 -20.49 24.79 -13.86
N GLY A 253 -20.36 24.57 -12.55
CA GLY A 253 -20.89 23.38 -11.88
C GLY A 253 -22.36 23.53 -11.46
N LYS A 254 -23.03 22.40 -11.27
CA LYS A 254 -24.43 22.32 -10.84
C LYS A 254 -24.52 22.37 -9.32
N GLN A 255 -25.60 22.97 -8.82
CA GLN A 255 -25.91 22.99 -7.40
C GLN A 255 -26.39 21.59 -6.94
N GLU A 256 -25.92 21.16 -5.78
CA GLU A 256 -26.39 19.92 -5.15
C GLU A 256 -27.85 20.02 -4.70
N LYS A 257 -28.55 18.90 -4.78
CA LYS A 257 -29.88 18.72 -4.19
C LYS A 257 -29.77 17.96 -2.88
N ILE A 258 -30.76 18.08 -2.00
CA ILE A 258 -30.81 17.34 -0.74
C ILE A 258 -32.19 16.75 -0.52
N LEU A 259 -32.27 15.48 -0.11
CA LEU A 259 -33.55 14.89 0.31
C LEU A 259 -34.02 15.52 1.61
N ALA A 260 -35.34 15.75 1.74
CA ALA A 260 -35.95 16.31 2.93
C ALA A 260 -35.92 15.30 4.10
N ARG A 261 -34.77 15.20 4.75
CA ARG A 261 -34.51 14.34 5.92
C ARG A 261 -33.98 15.21 7.04
N LEU A 262 -34.21 14.83 8.31
CA LEU A 262 -33.61 15.46 9.49
C LEU A 262 -33.70 17.00 9.52
N GLY A 263 -34.80 17.57 9.00
CA GLY A 263 -35.02 19.02 8.95
C GLY A 263 -34.14 19.81 7.95
N TYR A 264 -33.38 19.14 7.07
CA TYR A 264 -32.44 19.82 6.16
C TYR A 264 -33.12 20.75 5.12
N CYS A 265 -34.42 20.63 4.92
CA CYS A 265 -35.21 21.50 4.04
C CYS A 265 -36.16 22.44 4.80
N ASP A 266 -36.07 22.49 6.13
CA ASP A 266 -36.95 23.33 6.94
C ASP A 266 -36.74 24.81 6.57
N GLY A 267 -37.85 25.52 6.37
CA GLY A 267 -37.84 26.92 5.93
C GLY A 267 -37.45 27.15 4.46
N ARG A 268 -37.32 26.10 3.64
CA ARG A 268 -36.98 26.21 2.21
C ARG A 268 -38.11 25.70 1.32
N SER A 269 -38.16 26.20 0.08
CA SER A 269 -39.05 25.64 -0.94
C SER A 269 -38.66 24.21 -1.27
N THR A 270 -39.64 23.30 -1.22
CA THR A 270 -39.45 21.88 -1.54
C THR A 270 -40.01 21.53 -2.91
N TYR A 271 -39.41 20.52 -3.53
CA TYR A 271 -39.84 19.95 -4.81
C TYR A 271 -39.55 18.46 -4.86
N ASN A 272 -40.19 17.77 -5.81
CA ASN A 272 -40.00 16.33 -6.00
C ASN A 272 -38.65 16.02 -6.65
N ILE A 273 -37.90 15.12 -6.03
CA ILE A 273 -36.63 14.60 -6.56
C ILE A 273 -36.80 13.12 -6.84
N THR A 274 -36.54 12.72 -8.09
CA THR A 274 -36.49 11.31 -8.49
C THR A 274 -35.07 10.78 -8.50
N TYR A 275 -34.84 9.64 -7.84
CA TYR A 275 -33.52 9.05 -7.64
C TYR A 275 -33.59 7.51 -7.62
N ASP A 276 -32.45 6.84 -7.71
CA ASP A 276 -32.37 5.39 -7.64
C ASP A 276 -32.53 4.92 -6.19
N ALA A 277 -33.57 4.13 -5.91
CA ALA A 277 -33.94 3.70 -4.57
C ALA A 277 -32.85 2.84 -3.90
N ALA A 278 -32.03 2.13 -4.70
CA ALA A 278 -30.96 1.30 -4.18
C ALA A 278 -29.92 2.11 -3.38
N GLY A 279 -29.66 3.37 -3.76
CA GLY A 279 -28.58 4.17 -3.19
C GLY A 279 -28.82 4.58 -1.73
N VAL A 280 -30.09 4.76 -1.33
CA VAL A 280 -30.45 5.12 0.04
C VAL A 280 -30.55 3.91 0.99
N GLU A 281 -30.43 2.70 0.44
CA GLU A 281 -30.51 1.43 1.17
C GLU A 281 -29.17 0.68 1.06
N PRO A 282 -28.14 0.98 1.86
CA PRO A 282 -26.83 0.32 1.68
C PRO A 282 -26.86 -1.16 2.07
N MET A 283 -25.97 -1.95 1.48
CA MET A 283 -25.86 -3.39 1.74
C MET A 283 -25.22 -3.68 3.10
N ARG A 284 -25.91 -4.41 3.97
CA ARG A 284 -25.33 -4.88 5.25
C ARG A 284 -24.28 -5.97 5.01
N VAL A 285 -23.07 -5.73 5.52
CA VAL A 285 -21.95 -6.68 5.44
C VAL A 285 -21.74 -7.33 6.80
N GLY A 286 -21.70 -8.67 6.85
CA GLY A 286 -21.39 -9.41 8.08
C GLY A 286 -19.88 -9.57 8.29
N SER A 287 -19.48 -10.14 9.43
CA SER A 287 -18.07 -10.29 9.81
C SER A 287 -17.33 -11.31 8.93
N ASN A 288 -15.99 -11.28 8.95
CA ASN A 288 -15.11 -12.23 8.26
C ASN A 288 -15.34 -12.27 6.74
N LYS A 289 -15.22 -11.11 6.09
CA LYS A 289 -15.44 -10.99 4.64
C LYS A 289 -14.21 -10.42 3.96
N THR A 290 -13.82 -11.00 2.84
CA THR A 290 -12.96 -10.33 1.86
C THR A 290 -13.80 -10.10 0.61
N ILE A 291 -14.14 -8.86 0.30
CA ILE A 291 -14.85 -8.47 -0.91
C ILE A 291 -13.81 -7.87 -1.85
N ILE A 292 -13.53 -8.55 -2.97
CA ILE A 292 -12.42 -8.19 -3.86
C ILE A 292 -12.86 -8.16 -5.33
N GLY A 293 -12.53 -7.10 -6.05
CA GLY A 293 -12.73 -7.05 -7.50
C GLY A 293 -11.71 -7.90 -8.27
N ILE A 294 -12.16 -8.64 -9.28
CA ILE A 294 -11.28 -9.33 -10.23
C ILE A 294 -10.76 -8.32 -11.26
N GLY A 295 -9.45 -8.11 -11.28
CA GLY A 295 -8.80 -7.12 -12.16
C GLY A 295 -9.24 -5.68 -11.85
N SER A 296 -8.84 -4.74 -12.71
CA SER A 296 -9.03 -3.30 -12.45
C SER A 296 -10.42 -2.76 -12.84
N ARG A 297 -11.31 -3.59 -13.39
CA ARG A 297 -12.61 -3.16 -13.95
C ARG A 297 -13.82 -3.71 -13.20
N SER A 298 -13.60 -4.39 -12.08
CA SER A 298 -14.69 -4.95 -11.27
C SER A 298 -15.18 -3.95 -10.23
N GLY A 299 -16.44 -4.04 -9.85
CA GLY A 299 -17.04 -3.03 -8.98
C GLY A 299 -18.56 -3.11 -8.84
N ILE A 300 -19.11 -2.10 -8.17
CA ILE A 300 -20.54 -1.93 -7.95
C ILE A 300 -20.99 -0.53 -8.36
N LYS A 301 -22.24 -0.42 -8.81
CA LYS A 301 -22.90 0.86 -9.09
C LYS A 301 -24.21 1.01 -8.34
N GLY A 302 -24.49 2.23 -7.87
CA GLY A 302 -25.81 2.60 -7.33
C GLY A 302 -26.12 2.15 -5.91
N LYS A 303 -25.20 1.46 -5.22
CA LYS A 303 -25.39 0.99 -3.84
C LYS A 303 -24.05 0.89 -3.10
N GLY A 304 -24.05 1.20 -1.82
CA GLY A 304 -22.86 1.16 -0.96
C GLY A 304 -22.85 0.01 0.04
N PHE A 305 -21.80 -0.07 0.86
CA PHE A 305 -21.63 -1.03 1.94
C PHE A 305 -21.88 -0.41 3.31
N TYR A 306 -22.53 -1.15 4.20
CA TYR A 306 -22.79 -0.73 5.57
C TYR A 306 -22.33 -1.81 6.56
N LEU A 307 -21.27 -1.48 7.29
CA LEU A 307 -20.65 -2.33 8.30
C LEU A 307 -21.06 -1.78 9.65
N ARG A 308 -21.91 -2.52 10.36
CA ARG A 308 -22.49 -2.03 11.61
C ARG A 308 -22.78 -3.12 12.62
N ASP A 309 -23.27 -2.73 13.79
CA ASP A 309 -23.76 -3.64 14.83
C ASP A 309 -22.66 -4.59 15.34
N GLY A 310 -21.43 -4.11 15.46
CA GLY A 310 -20.30 -4.84 16.06
C GLY A 310 -19.52 -5.71 15.07
N VAL A 311 -19.78 -5.63 13.77
CA VAL A 311 -19.07 -6.46 12.78
C VAL A 311 -17.56 -6.20 12.78
N SER A 312 -16.80 -7.25 12.49
CA SER A 312 -15.34 -7.19 12.52
C SER A 312 -14.69 -8.03 11.43
N ASN A 313 -13.42 -7.76 11.18
CA ASN A 313 -12.55 -8.55 10.31
C ASN A 313 -13.03 -8.55 8.85
N ILE A 314 -13.03 -7.38 8.22
CA ILE A 314 -13.56 -7.19 6.87
C ILE A 314 -12.52 -6.49 5.99
N ILE A 315 -12.34 -7.00 4.78
CA ILE A 315 -11.51 -6.43 3.72
C ILE A 315 -12.42 -6.05 2.55
N ILE A 316 -12.36 -4.80 2.09
CA ILE A 316 -13.03 -4.30 0.89
C ILE A 316 -11.95 -3.77 -0.03
N ARG A 317 -11.71 -4.43 -1.16
CA ARG A 317 -10.55 -4.10 -1.97
C ARG A 317 -10.71 -4.25 -3.48
N ASN A 318 -9.92 -3.49 -4.23
CA ASN A 318 -9.83 -3.61 -5.69
C ASN A 318 -11.18 -3.39 -6.42
N LEU A 319 -12.08 -2.57 -5.87
CA LEU A 319 -13.40 -2.32 -6.47
C LEU A 319 -13.52 -0.89 -6.98
N SER A 320 -14.22 -0.72 -8.09
CA SER A 320 -14.91 0.55 -8.37
C SER A 320 -16.22 0.60 -7.59
N ILE A 321 -16.48 1.64 -6.80
CA ILE A 321 -17.74 1.88 -6.08
C ILE A 321 -18.26 3.23 -6.54
N THR A 322 -19.26 3.25 -7.43
CA THR A 322 -19.64 4.47 -8.13
C THR A 322 -21.14 4.68 -8.29
N ASP A 323 -21.50 5.87 -8.78
CA ASP A 323 -22.84 6.17 -9.31
C ASP A 323 -23.97 6.00 -8.28
N ILE A 324 -23.72 6.37 -7.02
CA ILE A 324 -24.72 6.32 -5.96
C ILE A 324 -25.41 7.68 -5.87
N ASN A 325 -26.41 7.94 -6.73
CA ASN A 325 -27.20 9.17 -6.70
C ASN A 325 -26.35 10.46 -6.66
N ASP A 326 -25.42 10.62 -7.60
CA ASP A 326 -24.51 11.78 -7.70
C ASP A 326 -25.25 13.13 -7.62
N GLY A 327 -24.67 14.08 -6.88
CA GLY A 327 -25.27 15.40 -6.64
C GLY A 327 -26.50 15.43 -5.73
N LEU A 328 -26.89 14.30 -5.12
CA LEU A 328 -28.00 14.21 -4.18
C LEU A 328 -27.51 13.88 -2.77
N VAL A 329 -27.44 14.89 -1.92
CA VAL A 329 -27.15 14.75 -0.49
C VAL A 329 -28.26 13.90 0.16
N TRP A 330 -27.84 12.95 1.00
CA TRP A 330 -28.66 11.84 1.53
C TRP A 330 -29.11 10.80 0.49
N GLY A 331 -28.64 10.88 -0.75
CA GLY A 331 -28.90 9.90 -1.80
C GLY A 331 -28.11 8.59 -1.66
N GLY A 332 -27.09 8.56 -0.79
CA GLY A 332 -26.34 7.36 -0.45
C GLY A 332 -24.86 7.64 -0.12
N ASP A 333 -24.26 6.73 0.64
CA ASP A 333 -22.83 6.72 0.97
C ASP A 333 -22.17 5.47 0.36
N ALA A 334 -20.88 5.51 0.06
CA ALA A 334 -20.18 4.36 -0.55
C ALA A 334 -19.76 3.30 0.47
N VAL A 335 -19.08 3.68 1.56
CA VAL A 335 -18.77 2.77 2.68
C VAL A 335 -19.04 3.43 4.02
N SER A 336 -19.91 2.81 4.81
CA SER A 336 -20.30 3.28 6.14
C SER A 336 -19.86 2.28 7.22
N LEU A 337 -19.19 2.78 8.26
CA LEU A 337 -18.71 2.01 9.42
C LEU A 337 -19.39 2.52 10.69
N ASP A 338 -20.14 1.71 11.41
CA ASP A 338 -20.81 2.16 12.64
C ASP A 338 -20.83 1.08 13.70
N ASN A 339 -19.93 1.19 14.68
CA ASN A 339 -19.58 0.10 15.58
C ASN A 339 -18.96 -1.08 14.80
N ALA A 340 -17.80 -0.84 14.18
CA ALA A 340 -17.06 -1.84 13.41
C ALA A 340 -15.57 -1.85 13.77
N SER A 341 -14.90 -2.99 13.57
CA SER A 341 -13.46 -3.11 13.85
C SER A 341 -12.68 -4.01 12.90
N ARG A 342 -11.35 -3.85 12.83
CA ARG A 342 -10.45 -4.66 11.96
C ARG A 342 -10.89 -4.61 10.50
N ILE A 343 -10.86 -3.39 9.96
CA ILE A 343 -11.38 -3.08 8.63
C ILE A 343 -10.23 -2.62 7.73
N TRP A 344 -10.09 -3.23 6.55
CA TRP A 344 -9.14 -2.79 5.53
C TRP A 344 -9.85 -2.42 4.24
N ILE A 345 -9.79 -1.14 3.87
CA ILE A 345 -10.38 -0.59 2.65
C ILE A 345 -9.23 -0.22 1.72
N ASP A 346 -8.98 -1.04 0.70
CA ASP A 346 -7.71 -1.02 -0.04
C ASP A 346 -7.86 -1.01 -1.57
N HIS A 347 -7.13 -0.16 -2.29
CA HIS A 347 -7.14 -0.12 -3.77
C HIS A 347 -8.54 0.03 -4.40
N ASN A 348 -9.45 0.79 -3.80
CA ASN A 348 -10.76 1.07 -4.38
C ASN A 348 -10.77 2.39 -5.15
N TYR A 349 -11.60 2.48 -6.18
CA TYR A 349 -11.94 3.73 -6.87
C TYR A 349 -13.35 4.15 -6.46
N ILE A 350 -13.50 5.29 -5.80
CA ILE A 350 -14.78 5.78 -5.27
C ILE A 350 -15.10 7.12 -5.90
N ALA A 351 -16.22 7.22 -6.61
CA ALA A 351 -16.59 8.41 -7.39
C ALA A 351 -18.11 8.56 -7.56
N ARG A 352 -18.57 9.79 -7.79
CA ARG A 352 -19.99 10.10 -8.08
C ARG A 352 -20.95 9.53 -7.03
N ILE A 353 -20.69 9.89 -5.77
CA ILE A 353 -21.46 9.46 -4.59
C ILE A 353 -22.31 10.64 -4.13
N GLY A 354 -23.58 10.41 -3.78
CA GLY A 354 -24.50 11.48 -3.40
C GLY A 354 -24.10 12.19 -2.11
N ARG A 355 -23.48 11.45 -1.17
CA ARG A 355 -22.92 12.00 0.06
C ARG A 355 -21.55 11.39 0.35
N GLN A 356 -21.32 10.75 1.49
CA GLN A 356 -19.97 10.38 1.94
C GLN A 356 -19.37 9.28 1.09
N MET A 357 -18.13 9.45 0.62
CA MET A 357 -17.37 8.34 0.07
C MET A 357 -17.02 7.34 1.18
N LEU A 358 -16.56 7.84 2.33
CA LEU A 358 -16.33 7.03 3.52
C LEU A 358 -16.91 7.74 4.75
N VAL A 359 -17.62 7.01 5.60
CA VAL A 359 -18.20 7.59 6.82
C VAL A 359 -18.08 6.63 7.99
N THR A 360 -17.78 7.18 9.16
CA THR A 360 -18.04 6.50 10.42
C THR A 360 -19.31 7.07 11.05
N GLY A 361 -20.15 6.19 11.58
CA GLY A 361 -21.29 6.56 12.42
C GLY A 361 -20.84 7.12 13.77
N LEU A 362 -21.82 7.36 14.65
CA LEU A 362 -21.58 7.92 15.97
C LEU A 362 -21.05 6.87 16.97
N GLY A 363 -21.09 5.57 16.63
CA GLY A 363 -20.51 4.51 17.45
C GLY A 363 -18.97 4.47 17.41
N THR A 364 -18.42 3.27 17.23
CA THR A 364 -16.96 3.05 17.23
C THR A 364 -16.44 2.61 15.86
N ALA A 365 -15.19 2.96 15.54
CA ALA A 365 -14.52 2.55 14.31
C ALA A 365 -13.04 2.26 14.59
N ARG A 366 -12.74 1.04 15.04
CA ARG A 366 -11.41 0.69 15.59
C ARG A 366 -10.60 -0.19 14.65
N GLN A 367 -9.27 -0.05 14.66
CA GLN A 367 -8.38 -0.88 13.85
C GLN A 367 -8.73 -0.82 12.35
N VAL A 368 -8.83 0.40 11.82
CA VAL A 368 -9.23 0.64 10.43
C VAL A 368 -8.03 1.16 9.64
N THR A 369 -7.83 0.63 8.44
CA THR A 369 -6.86 1.17 7.47
C THR A 369 -7.57 1.42 6.14
N ILE A 370 -7.47 2.65 5.68
CA ILE A 370 -7.94 3.13 4.38
C ILE A 370 -6.69 3.37 3.55
N SER A 371 -6.37 2.47 2.62
CA SER A 371 -5.10 2.53 1.88
C SER A 371 -5.21 2.43 0.37
N ASN A 372 -4.30 3.11 -0.35
CA ASN A 372 -4.14 2.97 -1.80
C ASN A 372 -5.43 3.25 -2.60
N ASN A 373 -6.44 3.91 -2.01
CA ASN A 373 -7.69 4.21 -2.70
C ASN A 373 -7.53 5.46 -3.57
N TYR A 374 -8.32 5.53 -4.63
CA TYR A 374 -8.54 6.75 -5.38
C TYR A 374 -9.95 7.27 -5.06
N LEU A 375 -10.01 8.32 -4.24
CA LEU A 375 -11.21 9.08 -3.94
C LEU A 375 -11.33 10.22 -4.95
N ASP A 376 -12.20 10.04 -5.95
CA ASP A 376 -12.34 10.96 -7.08
C ASP A 376 -13.58 11.83 -6.94
N GLY A 377 -13.36 13.07 -6.50
CA GLY A 377 -14.39 14.08 -6.33
C GLY A 377 -14.83 14.76 -7.62
N THR A 378 -14.43 14.26 -8.80
CA THR A 378 -14.90 14.78 -10.09
C THR A 378 -16.39 14.46 -10.26
N THR A 379 -17.20 15.51 -10.36
CA THR A 379 -18.66 15.44 -10.51
C THR A 379 -19.16 16.69 -11.23
N ASP A 380 -20.37 16.64 -11.78
CA ASP A 380 -21.06 17.82 -12.28
C ASP A 380 -21.52 18.75 -11.15
N TYR A 381 -21.62 18.23 -9.93
CA TYR A 381 -22.24 18.91 -8.78
C TYR A 381 -21.19 19.43 -7.79
N GLY A 382 -21.59 20.31 -6.87
CA GLY A 382 -20.76 20.61 -5.71
C GLY A 382 -21.36 21.69 -4.83
N HIS A 383 -20.98 21.68 -3.55
CA HIS A 383 -21.46 22.66 -2.56
C HIS A 383 -21.19 24.11 -2.98
N TYR A 384 -20.07 24.35 -3.67
CA TYR A 384 -19.68 25.66 -4.19
C TYR A 384 -19.94 25.81 -5.70
N CYS A 385 -20.78 24.95 -6.28
CA CYS A 385 -21.04 24.85 -7.72
C CYS A 385 -19.78 24.73 -8.58
N ASN A 386 -18.72 24.10 -8.07
CA ASN A 386 -17.38 24.12 -8.66
C ASN A 386 -16.94 22.77 -9.24
N ALA A 387 -17.88 21.84 -9.47
CA ALA A 387 -17.61 20.49 -9.99
C ALA A 387 -16.61 19.70 -9.11
N LYS A 388 -16.74 19.86 -7.78
CA LYS A 388 -15.87 19.22 -6.77
C LYS A 388 -16.68 18.71 -5.59
N HIS A 389 -16.52 17.43 -5.29
CA HIS A 389 -17.26 16.74 -4.25
C HIS A 389 -16.90 17.22 -2.84
N TYR A 390 -17.89 17.63 -2.05
CA TYR A 390 -17.66 18.10 -0.68
C TYR A 390 -17.62 16.94 0.35
N TRP A 391 -18.31 15.85 0.06
CA TRP A 391 -18.61 14.80 1.03
C TRP A 391 -17.60 13.66 0.91
N THR A 392 -16.33 13.96 1.15
CA THR A 392 -15.25 12.99 0.94
C THR A 392 -15.20 11.95 2.07
N MET A 393 -14.75 12.34 3.26
CA MET A 393 -14.60 11.45 4.42
C MET A 393 -15.13 12.12 5.69
N LEU A 394 -16.14 11.52 6.32
CA LEU A 394 -16.67 11.96 7.62
C LEU A 394 -16.38 10.89 8.68
N LEU A 395 -15.29 11.06 9.44
CA LEU A 395 -14.76 10.09 10.40
C LEU A 395 -14.95 10.62 11.82
N ILE A 396 -16.16 10.51 12.35
CA ILE A 396 -16.62 11.15 13.59
C ILE A 396 -17.05 10.16 14.69
N ALA A 397 -16.60 8.91 14.61
CA ALA A 397 -16.90 7.91 15.64
C ALA A 397 -16.27 8.36 16.98
N GLU A 398 -17.00 8.20 18.08
CA GLU A 398 -16.57 8.63 19.43
C GLU A 398 -15.21 8.06 19.81
N ASN A 399 -14.94 6.81 19.38
CA ASN A 399 -13.66 6.15 19.55
C ASN A 399 -13.23 5.45 18.27
N GLN A 400 -12.21 6.02 17.63
CA GLN A 400 -11.64 5.51 16.39
C GLN A 400 -10.12 5.41 16.39
N THR A 401 -9.60 4.46 15.62
CA THR A 401 -8.17 4.24 15.37
C THR A 401 -8.01 3.96 13.88
N ILE A 402 -7.67 5.00 13.12
CA ILE A 402 -7.72 4.96 11.65
C ILE A 402 -6.38 5.33 11.04
N THR A 403 -5.87 4.48 10.15
CA THR A 403 -4.75 4.81 9.25
C THR A 403 -5.33 5.21 7.91
N ILE A 404 -5.00 6.40 7.42
CA ILE A 404 -5.29 6.88 6.06
C ILE A 404 -3.96 6.94 5.33
N ALA A 405 -3.67 5.97 4.46
CA ALA A 405 -2.35 5.80 3.89
C ALA A 405 -2.35 5.69 2.37
N ASN A 406 -1.42 6.36 1.68
CA ASN A 406 -1.19 6.16 0.24
C ASN A 406 -2.45 6.41 -0.63
N ASN A 407 -3.43 7.19 -0.19
CA ASN A 407 -4.62 7.44 -0.99
C ASN A 407 -4.39 8.64 -1.91
N ARG A 408 -5.09 8.67 -3.04
CA ARG A 408 -5.27 9.90 -3.83
C ARG A 408 -6.64 10.49 -3.54
N ILE A 409 -6.65 11.75 -3.12
CA ILE A 409 -7.86 12.53 -2.88
C ILE A 409 -7.86 13.68 -3.88
N ARG A 410 -8.67 13.53 -4.93
CA ARG A 410 -8.71 14.47 -6.05
C ARG A 410 -10.03 15.20 -6.12
N ASN A 411 -9.99 16.47 -6.52
CA ASN A 411 -11.19 17.27 -6.82
C ASN A 411 -12.22 17.30 -5.67
N SER A 412 -11.75 17.26 -4.43
CA SER A 412 -12.57 17.47 -3.25
C SER A 412 -12.74 18.97 -2.97
N SER A 413 -13.88 19.34 -2.39
CA SER A 413 -14.14 20.68 -1.84
C SER A 413 -14.31 20.71 -0.32
N GLY A 414 -14.17 19.56 0.35
CA GLY A 414 -14.47 19.44 1.77
C GLY A 414 -14.22 18.05 2.35
N ARG A 415 -14.17 18.01 3.69
CA ARG A 415 -14.12 16.78 4.49
C ARG A 415 -13.04 15.82 3.99
N ALA A 416 -11.83 16.31 3.77
CA ALA A 416 -10.73 15.52 3.23
C ALA A 416 -9.55 15.41 4.23
N PRO A 417 -9.73 14.79 5.41
CA PRO A 417 -10.97 14.29 6.02
C PRO A 417 -11.65 15.31 6.97
N LYS A 418 -12.91 15.07 7.36
CA LYS A 418 -13.45 15.61 8.63
C LYS A 418 -13.34 14.53 9.70
N VAL A 419 -12.72 14.85 10.83
CA VAL A 419 -12.37 13.89 11.88
C VAL A 419 -12.87 14.31 13.26
N ASP A 420 -13.27 13.36 14.09
CA ASP A 420 -13.55 13.57 15.51
C ASP A 420 -13.29 12.30 16.30
N GLY A 421 -13.01 12.41 17.60
CA GLY A 421 -12.74 11.27 18.47
C GLY A 421 -11.49 10.44 18.13
N GLY A 422 -10.91 9.79 19.14
CA GLY A 422 -9.81 8.83 18.97
C GLY A 422 -8.54 9.39 18.30
N ILE A 423 -7.94 8.60 17.40
CA ILE A 423 -6.71 8.93 16.67
C ILE A 423 -6.81 8.59 15.19
N VAL A 424 -6.27 9.47 14.34
CA VAL A 424 -6.09 9.23 12.91
C VAL A 424 -4.63 9.50 12.51
N HIS A 425 -4.04 8.55 11.80
CA HIS A 425 -2.71 8.67 11.20
C HIS A 425 -2.83 8.82 9.69
N MET A 426 -2.51 10.00 9.17
CA MET A 426 -2.51 10.30 7.74
C MET A 426 -1.08 10.25 7.19
N VAL A 427 -0.78 9.29 6.33
CA VAL A 427 0.57 9.05 5.84
C VAL A 427 0.63 8.88 4.33
N ASN A 428 1.56 9.57 3.66
CA ASN A 428 1.81 9.40 2.22
C ASN A 428 0.60 9.63 1.29
N ASN A 429 -0.39 10.43 1.66
CA ASN A 429 -1.54 10.67 0.79
C ASN A 429 -1.24 11.79 -0.22
N TYR A 430 -1.82 11.68 -1.41
CA TYR A 430 -1.71 12.65 -2.48
C TYR A 430 -3.02 13.43 -2.64
N PHE A 431 -2.96 14.74 -2.47
CA PHE A 431 -4.11 15.64 -2.57
C PHE A 431 -3.94 16.55 -3.79
N ASP A 432 -4.81 16.41 -4.79
CA ASP A 432 -4.67 17.13 -6.05
C ASP A 432 -5.97 17.74 -6.61
N GLY A 433 -5.88 18.97 -7.12
CA GLY A 433 -7.04 19.69 -7.67
C GLY A 433 -8.14 20.00 -6.66
N ASN A 434 -7.84 20.00 -5.36
CA ASN A 434 -8.82 20.25 -4.31
C ASN A 434 -9.13 21.76 -4.15
N TYR A 435 -10.24 22.07 -3.47
CA TYR A 435 -10.76 23.42 -3.21
C TYR A 435 -11.20 23.54 -1.75
N ALA A 436 -11.19 24.75 -1.18
CA ALA A 436 -11.63 25.02 0.20
C ALA A 436 -10.90 24.16 1.26
N GLY A 437 -11.62 23.45 2.14
CA GLY A 437 -11.02 22.86 3.35
C GLY A 437 -10.72 21.37 3.27
N GLY A 438 -9.45 20.99 3.50
CA GLY A 438 -9.01 19.61 3.68
C GLY A 438 -9.41 19.03 5.04
N LEU A 439 -8.44 18.94 5.96
CA LEU A 439 -8.64 18.48 7.33
C LEU A 439 -9.55 19.44 8.12
N GLN A 440 -10.59 18.88 8.75
CA GLN A 440 -11.56 19.57 9.60
C GLN A 440 -11.84 18.75 10.87
N GLY A 441 -12.06 19.40 12.02
CA GLY A 441 -12.66 18.75 13.20
C GLY A 441 -11.86 18.90 14.49
N GLY A 442 -12.37 18.37 15.60
CA GLY A 442 -12.02 18.88 16.93
C GLY A 442 -11.32 17.91 17.87
N ASN A 443 -11.87 16.71 18.08
CA ASN A 443 -11.47 15.90 19.25
C ASN A 443 -10.69 14.63 18.90
N ALA A 444 -10.23 14.50 17.65
CA ALA A 444 -9.30 13.45 17.26
C ALA A 444 -7.85 13.93 17.40
N TYR A 445 -6.96 13.05 17.90
CA TYR A 445 -5.52 13.23 17.76
C TYR A 445 -5.10 12.90 16.33
N MET A 446 -4.28 13.76 15.72
CA MET A 446 -3.88 13.67 14.32
C MET A 446 -2.37 13.60 14.21
N VAL A 447 -1.87 12.53 13.59
CA VAL A 447 -0.47 12.46 13.13
C VAL A 447 -0.48 12.49 11.60
N MET A 448 0.24 13.44 11.01
CA MET A 448 0.30 13.61 9.56
C MET A 448 1.76 13.67 9.11
N GLU A 449 2.19 12.79 8.22
CA GLU A 449 3.57 12.77 7.72
C GLU A 449 3.64 12.25 6.28
N GLY A 450 4.58 12.78 5.49
CA GLY A 450 4.76 12.35 4.09
C GLY A 450 3.59 12.70 3.15
N ASN A 451 2.58 13.47 3.56
CA ASN A 451 1.47 13.82 2.66
C ASN A 451 1.90 14.91 1.66
N TYR A 452 1.39 14.83 0.43
CA TYR A 452 1.66 15.79 -0.64
C TYR A 452 0.38 16.52 -1.02
N TYR A 453 0.40 17.85 -0.94
CA TYR A 453 -0.69 18.73 -1.31
C TYR A 453 -0.28 19.61 -2.49
N THR A 454 -0.92 19.41 -3.65
CA THR A 454 -0.73 20.32 -4.79
C THR A 454 -1.42 21.65 -4.50
N ARG A 455 -0.95 22.72 -5.15
CA ARG A 455 -1.61 24.02 -5.12
C ARG A 455 -3.01 23.89 -5.72
N GLY A 456 -4.02 24.05 -4.87
CA GLY A 456 -5.43 24.10 -5.26
C GLY A 456 -5.92 25.54 -5.23
N ASN A 457 -6.92 25.86 -6.07
CA ASN A 457 -7.55 27.17 -6.02
C ASN A 457 -8.24 27.33 -4.65
N ASN A 458 -7.73 28.20 -3.78
CA ASN A 458 -8.25 28.41 -2.42
C ASN A 458 -8.29 27.14 -1.53
N PHE A 459 -7.39 26.18 -1.74
CA PHE A 459 -7.32 24.98 -0.91
C PHE A 459 -6.46 25.19 0.34
N SER A 460 -7.00 24.81 1.50
CA SER A 460 -6.31 24.78 2.78
C SER A 460 -6.20 23.32 3.24
N PRO A 461 -5.00 22.70 3.20
CA PRO A 461 -4.80 21.33 3.66
C PRO A 461 -5.35 21.08 5.07
N ILE A 462 -5.20 22.08 5.94
CA ILE A 462 -5.77 22.10 7.30
C ILE A 462 -6.65 23.34 7.39
N SER A 463 -7.95 23.13 7.53
CA SER A 463 -8.93 24.23 7.55
C SER A 463 -9.40 24.59 8.95
N SER A 464 -9.67 23.60 9.79
CA SER A 464 -9.95 23.83 11.22
C SER A 464 -9.62 22.59 12.04
N VAL A 465 -8.76 22.76 13.05
CA VAL A 465 -8.49 21.74 14.05
C VAL A 465 -8.44 22.34 15.45
N LYS A 466 -8.77 21.56 16.48
CA LYS A 466 -8.59 21.99 17.87
C LYS A 466 -7.10 22.17 18.16
N SER A 467 -6.75 23.23 18.88
CA SER A 467 -5.37 23.43 19.32
C SER A 467 -4.90 22.25 20.17
N GLY A 468 -3.66 21.82 19.96
CA GLY A 468 -3.05 20.73 20.70
C GLY A 468 -3.38 19.31 20.21
N THR A 469 -4.17 19.14 19.16
CA THR A 469 -4.54 17.80 18.63
C THR A 469 -3.83 17.44 17.33
N LEU A 470 -2.95 18.29 16.82
CA LEU A 470 -2.26 18.09 15.53
C LEU A 470 -0.74 17.94 15.68
N PHE A 471 -0.19 16.90 15.07
CA PHE A 471 1.24 16.68 14.85
C PHE A 471 1.48 16.45 13.36
N ALA A 472 1.87 17.50 12.65
CA ALA A 472 2.02 17.53 11.21
C ALA A 472 3.29 18.31 10.81
N PRO A 473 4.48 17.68 10.91
CA PRO A 473 5.73 18.35 10.58
C PRO A 473 5.80 18.76 9.12
N LEU A 474 6.50 19.87 8.89
CA LEU A 474 6.91 20.38 7.59
C LEU A 474 8.43 20.50 7.58
N SER A 475 9.05 20.76 6.42
CA SER A 475 10.50 20.92 6.31
C SER A 475 11.09 21.83 7.40
N ALA A 476 10.47 22.99 7.60
CA ALA A 476 10.90 24.00 8.57
C ALA A 476 10.81 23.55 10.04
N THR A 477 9.95 22.57 10.35
CA THR A 477 9.69 22.11 11.71
C THR A 477 10.17 20.67 11.96
N LEU A 478 10.74 20.01 10.94
CA LEU A 478 11.15 18.61 10.99
C LEU A 478 12.23 18.36 12.05
N GLY A 479 13.17 19.30 12.23
CA GLY A 479 14.20 19.21 13.27
C GLY A 479 13.61 19.15 14.68
N GLN A 480 12.54 19.90 14.95
CA GLN A 480 11.82 19.89 16.24
C GLN A 480 11.01 18.59 16.42
N ALA A 481 10.45 18.08 15.32
CA ALA A 481 9.61 16.89 15.30
C ALA A 481 10.40 15.59 15.56
N ASN A 482 11.63 15.51 15.01
CA ASN A 482 12.38 14.26 14.91
C ASN A 482 12.66 13.61 16.25
N SER A 483 13.02 14.38 17.29
CA SER A 483 13.24 13.82 18.63
C SER A 483 11.99 13.11 19.16
N SER A 484 10.80 13.69 18.93
CA SER A 484 9.54 13.07 19.34
C SER A 484 9.25 11.79 18.55
N CYS A 485 9.48 11.79 17.23
CA CYS A 485 9.30 10.60 16.41
C CYS A 485 10.30 9.49 16.77
N PHE A 486 11.58 9.79 17.02
CA PHE A 486 12.54 8.77 17.44
C PHE A 486 12.16 8.16 18.78
N ASN A 487 11.80 8.98 19.76
CA ASN A 487 11.45 8.50 21.09
C ASN A 487 10.15 7.66 21.11
N VAL A 488 9.14 8.05 20.32
CA VAL A 488 7.82 7.41 20.35
C VAL A 488 7.68 6.33 19.28
N LEU A 489 8.18 6.57 18.07
CA LEU A 489 8.00 5.70 16.90
C LEU A 489 9.26 4.90 16.56
N GLY A 490 10.44 5.23 17.12
CA GLY A 490 11.69 4.54 16.81
C GLY A 490 12.29 4.91 15.45
N ARG A 491 11.81 5.99 14.83
CA ARG A 491 12.28 6.48 13.51
C ARG A 491 12.11 7.99 13.40
N ALA A 492 12.79 8.61 12.44
CA ALA A 492 12.54 10.01 12.09
C ALA A 492 11.10 10.21 11.56
N CYS A 493 10.59 11.44 11.67
CA CYS A 493 9.36 11.81 10.99
C CYS A 493 9.65 12.05 9.50
N VAL A 494 8.60 12.08 8.68
CA VAL A 494 8.70 12.60 7.31
C VAL A 494 7.85 13.85 7.17
N GLU A 495 8.41 14.88 6.52
CA GLU A 495 7.68 16.13 6.29
C GLU A 495 6.42 15.91 5.44
N ASN A 496 5.41 16.74 5.67
CA ASN A 496 4.38 16.98 4.67
C ASN A 496 4.88 18.06 3.69
N TYR A 497 4.36 18.03 2.47
CA TYR A 497 4.69 19.02 1.45
C TYR A 497 3.42 19.72 0.96
N ASP A 498 3.38 21.04 1.09
CA ASP A 498 2.27 21.89 0.65
C ASP A 498 2.77 22.97 -0.31
N GLU A 499 2.38 22.87 -1.58
CA GLU A 499 2.76 23.83 -2.63
C GLU A 499 2.19 25.24 -2.40
N ASN A 500 1.21 25.42 -1.50
CA ASN A 500 0.65 26.73 -1.18
C ASN A 500 1.52 27.57 -0.23
N GLY A 501 2.49 26.97 0.45
CA GLY A 501 3.41 27.70 1.34
C GLY A 501 2.89 27.95 2.76
N GLN A 502 2.14 27.00 3.32
CA GLN A 502 1.60 26.90 4.69
C GLN A 502 0.40 27.77 5.06
N ARG A 503 -0.67 27.09 5.50
CA ARG A 503 -1.61 27.59 6.53
C ARG A 503 -1.92 26.44 7.50
N ASN A 504 -1.68 26.68 8.79
CA ASN A 504 -2.18 25.91 9.94
C ASN A 504 -1.55 24.53 10.26
N PHE A 505 -0.42 24.14 9.66
CA PHE A 505 0.33 22.98 10.14
C PHE A 505 0.91 23.26 11.53
N ALA A 506 0.88 22.27 12.41
CA ALA A 506 1.35 22.41 13.79
C ALA A 506 1.98 21.11 14.29
N ILE A 507 2.91 21.24 15.23
CA ILE A 507 3.53 20.12 15.94
C ILE A 507 3.18 20.25 17.42
N SER A 508 2.19 19.49 17.88
CA SER A 508 1.84 19.43 19.30
C SER A 508 2.45 18.21 19.99
N GLY A 509 3.24 18.45 21.03
CA GLY A 509 3.75 17.39 21.91
C GLY A 509 2.64 16.59 22.60
N ASN A 510 1.46 17.17 22.80
CA ASN A 510 0.31 16.49 23.40
C ASN A 510 -0.11 15.25 22.59
N VAL A 511 -0.03 15.34 21.26
CA VAL A 511 -0.35 14.22 20.37
C VAL A 511 0.64 13.08 20.58
N MET A 512 1.94 13.38 20.55
CA MET A 512 2.97 12.35 20.70
C MET A 512 3.01 11.77 22.11
N ASN A 513 2.68 12.56 23.14
CA ASN A 513 2.49 12.08 24.50
C ASN A 513 1.31 11.10 24.57
N ALA A 514 0.18 11.41 23.93
CA ALA A 514 -0.98 10.52 23.87
C ALA A 514 -0.65 9.21 23.14
N VAL A 515 0.10 9.28 22.04
CA VAL A 515 0.60 8.09 21.31
C VAL A 515 1.55 7.27 22.18
N SER A 516 2.50 7.90 22.88
CA SER A 516 3.47 7.22 23.74
C SER A 516 2.79 6.46 24.88
N SER A 517 1.78 7.07 25.49
CA SER A 517 1.00 6.49 26.59
C SER A 517 0.03 5.40 26.14
N ASN A 518 -0.19 5.21 24.83
CA ASN A 518 -1.09 4.19 24.30
C ASN A 518 -0.35 3.24 23.35
N GLY A 519 0.02 2.06 23.86
CA GLY A 519 0.78 1.06 23.10
C GLY A 519 0.14 0.66 21.78
N ASN A 520 -1.19 0.56 21.71
CA ASN A 520 -1.91 0.22 20.48
C ASN A 520 -1.83 1.35 19.44
N TRP A 521 -1.87 2.62 19.89
CA TRP A 521 -1.69 3.78 19.02
C TRP A 521 -0.28 3.81 18.46
N ARG A 522 0.72 3.68 19.33
CA ARG A 522 2.12 3.61 18.93
C ARG A 522 2.38 2.50 17.92
N SER A 523 1.93 1.26 18.19
CA SER A 523 2.11 0.14 17.28
C SER A 523 1.40 0.35 15.93
N GLY A 524 0.21 0.95 15.93
CA GLY A 524 -0.50 1.29 14.70
C GLY A 524 0.29 2.27 13.82
N LEU A 525 0.89 3.31 14.41
CA LEU A 525 1.71 4.28 13.68
C LEU A 525 3.05 3.66 13.21
N GLN A 526 3.67 2.79 14.03
CA GLN A 526 4.91 2.08 13.71
C GLN A 526 4.74 1.05 12.59
N ALA A 527 3.52 0.51 12.42
CA ALA A 527 3.18 -0.41 11.33
C ALA A 527 3.02 0.28 9.96
N THR A 528 3.40 1.56 9.84
CA THR A 528 3.42 2.29 8.57
C THR A 528 4.84 2.70 8.18
N LYS A 529 5.06 2.91 6.88
CA LYS A 529 6.34 3.36 6.32
C LYS A 529 6.14 4.66 5.55
N PRO A 530 6.27 5.82 6.22
CA PRO A 530 6.29 7.10 5.52
C PRO A 530 7.45 7.13 4.51
N VAL A 531 7.20 7.72 3.34
CA VAL A 531 8.19 7.88 2.27
C VAL A 531 8.33 9.35 1.91
N SER A 532 9.37 9.70 1.15
CA SER A 532 9.53 11.07 0.66
C SER A 532 8.30 11.51 -0.14
N THR A 533 7.94 12.79 0.01
CA THR A 533 6.80 13.41 -0.68
C THR A 533 6.95 13.33 -2.20
N SER A 534 8.18 13.31 -2.72
CA SER A 534 8.46 13.05 -4.15
C SER A 534 7.99 11.68 -4.63
N THR A 535 8.07 10.65 -3.79
CA THR A 535 7.66 9.27 -4.09
C THR A 535 6.14 9.11 -4.08
N VAL A 536 5.45 9.87 -3.23
CA VAL A 536 3.98 9.80 -3.10
C VAL A 536 3.25 10.07 -4.42
N ARG A 537 3.77 10.99 -5.24
CA ARG A 537 3.18 11.32 -6.54
C ARG A 537 3.19 10.17 -7.55
N SER A 538 4.10 9.20 -7.38
CA SER A 538 4.23 8.05 -8.28
C SER A 538 3.49 6.80 -7.79
N PHE A 539 2.70 6.90 -6.72
CA PHE A 539 1.93 5.76 -6.23
C PHE A 539 0.82 5.35 -7.19
N ASN A 540 0.53 4.05 -7.19
CA ASN A 540 -0.61 3.48 -7.88
C ASN A 540 -1.84 3.57 -6.97
N PHE A 541 -2.88 4.24 -7.42
CA PHE A 541 -4.10 4.48 -6.65
C PHE A 541 -5.29 3.77 -7.31
N GLY A 542 -6.16 3.19 -6.49
CA GLY A 542 -7.36 2.50 -6.95
C GLY A 542 -7.08 1.11 -7.54
N PRO A 543 -8.06 0.52 -8.25
CA PRO A 543 -8.01 -0.88 -8.66
C PRO A 543 -6.85 -1.20 -9.61
N GLN A 544 -6.26 -2.38 -9.44
CA GLN A 544 -5.13 -2.88 -10.21
C GLN A 544 -5.45 -4.24 -10.86
N GLY A 545 -4.80 -4.54 -11.97
CA GLY A 545 -4.98 -5.80 -12.71
C GLY A 545 -4.36 -7.03 -12.04
N ASN A 546 -3.41 -6.81 -11.13
CA ASN A 546 -2.59 -7.84 -10.49
C ASN A 546 -3.03 -8.18 -9.04
N ILE A 547 -4.08 -7.52 -8.53
CA ILE A 547 -4.62 -7.78 -7.20
C ILE A 547 -5.71 -8.86 -7.29
N ASN A 548 -5.53 -9.96 -6.54
CA ASN A 548 -6.40 -11.15 -6.58
C ASN A 548 -6.79 -11.66 -5.20
#